data_AF-A0A3B8U770-F1
#
_entry.id   AF-A0A3B8U770-F1
#
_cell.length_a   1.000
_cell.length_b   1.000
_cell.length_c   1.000
_cell.angle_alpha   90.00
_cell.angle_beta   90.00
_cell.angle_gamma   90.00
#
_symmetry.space_group_name_H-M   'P 1'
#
loop_
_entity.id
_entity.type
_entity.pdbx_description
1 polymer ?
#
loop_
_entity_poly.entity_id
_entity_poly.type
_entity_poly.pdbx_seq_one_letter_code
_entity_poly.pdbx_strand_id
1 'polypeptide(L)'
;MEEITGYIEAIVFVQPENGFTVARLKENHKKNFTVIRGYIPSIQPGETVVCRGEWKNHSSHGMQFEVMEYTVALPSDVVGIQKYLESGLVKGIGQRYAQKIVEHFGAETLQVLDQEPGRLAEVQGLGKKRIDSLLECWQKQKAIRDVMIFLRTHGVTPAYAQKIYKTYGDQSVEKVKENPYQLARDVFGIGFKLA
;
A
#
# COMPACT_ATOMS: atom_id res chain seq x y z
N MET A 1 24.14 2.60 4.36
CA MET A 1 22.69 2.57 4.60
C MET A 1 22.38 1.40 5.50
N GLU A 2 21.64 1.65 6.57
CA GLU A 2 21.08 0.60 7.42
C GLU A 2 19.82 0.01 6.77
N GLU A 3 19.45 -1.21 7.16
CA GLU A 3 18.23 -1.88 6.73
C GLU A 3 17.35 -2.18 7.95
N ILE A 4 16.06 -1.82 7.88
CA ILE A 4 15.06 -2.15 8.89
C ILE A 4 13.86 -2.83 8.23
N THR A 5 13.26 -3.79 8.94
CA THR A 5 12.10 -4.55 8.45
C THR A 5 11.01 -4.60 9.50
N GLY A 6 9.77 -4.42 9.08
CA GLY A 6 8.60 -4.50 9.95
C GLY A 6 7.30 -4.29 9.19
N TYR A 7 6.17 -4.36 9.88
CA TYR A 7 4.88 -4.02 9.29
C TYR A 7 4.47 -2.58 9.61
N ILE A 8 3.72 -1.97 8.70
CA ILE A 8 3.16 -0.64 8.91
C ILE A 8 2.05 -0.73 9.96
N GLU A 9 2.28 -0.13 11.12
CA GLU A 9 1.27 -0.04 12.18
C GLU A 9 0.19 0.98 11.82
N ALA A 10 0.63 2.16 11.39
CA ALA A 10 -0.25 3.27 11.08
C ALA A 10 0.47 4.29 10.21
N ILE A 11 -0.30 4.93 9.34
CA ILE A 11 0.14 6.10 8.58
C ILE A 11 -0.11 7.34 9.46
N VAL A 12 0.94 8.14 9.68
CA VAL A 12 0.86 9.38 10.47
C VAL A 12 0.54 10.57 9.57
N PHE A 13 1.15 10.60 8.39
CA PHE A 13 1.00 11.68 7.43
C PHE A 13 1.29 11.18 6.01
N VAL A 14 0.52 11.66 5.04
CA VAL A 14 0.79 11.48 3.61
C VAL A 14 0.60 12.82 2.93
N GLN A 15 1.59 13.23 2.13
CA GLN A 15 1.44 14.30 1.16
C GLN A 15 0.96 13.69 -0.17
N PRO A 16 -0.30 13.94 -0.59
CA PRO A 16 -0.88 13.27 -1.76
C PRO A 16 -0.19 13.62 -3.10
N GLU A 17 0.51 14.75 -3.14
CA GLU A 17 1.07 15.31 -4.37
C GLU A 17 2.30 14.55 -4.87
N ASN A 18 3.19 14.19 -3.94
CA ASN A 18 4.52 13.62 -4.20
C ASN A 18 4.71 12.24 -3.53
N GLY A 19 3.75 11.77 -2.72
CA GLY A 19 3.84 10.47 -2.06
C GLY A 19 4.78 10.45 -0.85
N PHE A 20 5.19 11.61 -0.35
CA PHE A 20 5.93 11.68 0.91
C PHE A 20 5.05 11.16 2.05
N THR A 21 5.55 10.18 2.79
CA THR A 21 4.80 9.47 3.80
C THR A 21 5.61 9.42 5.10
N VAL A 22 4.93 9.64 6.22
CA VAL A 22 5.42 9.37 7.56
C VAL A 22 4.56 8.27 8.16
N ALA A 23 5.18 7.19 8.62
CA ALA A 23 4.48 6.03 9.14
C ALA A 23 5.15 5.50 10.41
N ARG A 24 4.36 4.80 11.24
CA ARG A 24 4.86 4.00 12.35
C ARG A 24 5.10 2.58 11.84
N LEU A 25 6.34 2.13 11.95
CA LEU A 25 6.78 0.78 11.64
C LEU A 25 6.88 -0.02 12.94
N LYS A 26 6.31 -1.22 12.95
CA LYS A 26 6.53 -2.20 14.02
C LYS A 26 7.56 -3.22 13.55
N GLU A 27 8.78 -3.09 14.06
CA GLU A 27 9.84 -4.08 13.87
C GLU A 27 9.62 -5.27 14.81
N ASN A 28 9.87 -6.49 14.33
CA ASN A 28 9.63 -7.73 15.09
C ASN A 28 10.40 -7.77 16.43
N HIS A 29 11.58 -7.16 16.49
CA HIS A 29 12.49 -7.21 17.64
C HIS A 29 12.38 -6.01 18.59
N LYS A 30 11.57 -4.99 18.28
CA LYS A 30 11.44 -3.78 19.09
C LYS A 30 10.08 -3.68 19.76
N LYS A 31 10.09 -3.28 21.04
CA LYS A 31 8.84 -2.99 21.79
C LYS A 31 8.15 -1.73 21.25
N ASN A 32 8.90 -0.68 21.01
CA ASN A 32 8.39 0.59 20.52
C ASN A 32 8.30 0.61 18.99
N PHE A 33 7.48 1.51 18.47
CA PHE A 33 7.41 1.77 17.03
C PHE A 33 8.59 2.62 16.58
N THR A 34 9.06 2.36 15.36
CA THR A 34 10.02 3.21 14.65
C THR A 34 9.25 4.14 13.73
N VAL A 35 9.55 5.43 13.76
CA VAL A 35 8.97 6.38 12.80
C VAL A 35 9.81 6.35 11.55
N ILE A 36 9.20 5.97 10.43
CA ILE A 36 9.83 6.02 9.10
C ILE A 36 9.30 7.23 8.33
N ARG A 37 10.16 7.84 7.51
CA ARG A 37 9.76 8.93 6.60
C ARG A 37 10.47 8.82 5.25
N GLY A 38 9.79 9.20 4.18
CA GLY A 38 10.39 9.23 2.85
C GLY A 38 9.33 9.25 1.75
N TYR A 39 9.77 9.16 0.50
CA TYR A 39 8.87 9.02 -0.64
C TYR A 39 8.44 7.56 -0.78
N ILE A 40 7.46 7.15 0.04
CA ILE A 40 6.96 5.77 0.15
C ILE A 40 5.47 5.73 -0.21
N PRO A 41 5.08 6.06 -1.46
CA PRO A 41 3.69 6.19 -1.84
C PRO A 41 2.90 4.89 -1.70
N SER A 42 1.61 5.05 -1.38
CA SER A 42 0.57 4.01 -1.41
C SER A 42 0.79 2.80 -0.48
N ILE A 43 1.70 2.89 0.50
CA ILE A 43 1.79 1.90 1.57
C ILE A 43 0.50 1.89 2.41
N GLN A 44 0.16 0.73 2.95
CA GLN A 44 -1.03 0.52 3.78
C GLN A 44 -0.64 -0.10 5.13
N PRO A 45 -1.35 0.22 6.22
CA PRO A 45 -1.29 -0.54 7.46
C PRO A 45 -1.38 -2.05 7.21
N GLY A 46 -0.62 -2.83 7.97
CA GLY A 46 -0.51 -4.28 7.84
C GLY A 46 0.52 -4.74 6.81
N GLU A 47 0.85 -3.97 5.78
CA GLU A 47 1.90 -4.35 4.82
C GLU A 47 3.27 -4.45 5.50
N THR A 48 4.05 -5.45 5.11
CA THR A 48 5.44 -5.57 5.51
C THR A 48 6.32 -4.77 4.56
N VAL A 49 7.21 -3.97 5.13
CA VAL A 49 8.19 -3.19 4.36
C VAL A 49 9.60 -3.52 4.80
N VAL A 50 10.49 -3.60 3.82
CA VAL A 50 11.94 -3.57 4.04
C VAL A 50 12.41 -2.20 3.59
N CYS A 51 13.01 -1.43 4.49
CA CYS A 51 13.47 -0.08 4.24
C CYS A 51 14.98 0.00 4.38
N ARG A 52 15.64 0.65 3.42
CA ARG A 52 17.06 1.01 3.51
C ARG A 52 17.23 2.51 3.56
N GLY A 53 18.12 2.98 4.41
CA GLY A 53 18.27 4.40 4.66
C GLY A 53 19.15 4.73 5.85
N GLU A 54 18.82 5.83 6.52
CA GLU A 54 19.66 6.43 7.56
C GLU A 54 18.81 7.01 8.70
N TRP A 55 19.34 6.97 9.93
CA TRP A 55 18.71 7.62 11.07
C TRP A 55 18.94 9.12 11.06
N LYS A 56 17.87 9.88 11.23
CA LYS A 56 17.90 11.34 11.37
C LYS A 56 17.17 11.78 12.62
N ASN A 57 17.77 12.72 13.33
CA ASN A 57 17.13 13.33 14.50
C ASN A 57 16.34 14.57 14.08
N HIS A 58 15.02 14.54 14.25
CA HIS A 58 14.15 15.69 14.00
C HIS A 58 14.05 16.55 15.28
N SER A 59 14.26 17.85 15.14
CA SER A 59 14.30 18.79 16.27
C SER A 59 13.04 18.75 17.16
N SER A 60 11.85 18.55 16.58
CA SER A 60 10.57 18.49 17.31
C SER A 60 9.99 17.08 17.51
N HIS A 61 10.46 16.08 16.77
CA HIS A 61 9.81 14.76 16.71
C HIS A 61 10.75 13.60 17.04
N GLY A 62 11.99 13.90 17.42
CA GLY A 62 12.99 12.93 17.83
C GLY A 62 13.50 12.08 16.66
N MET A 63 13.96 10.88 16.99
CA MET A 63 14.64 9.98 16.06
C MET A 63 13.66 9.38 15.03
N GLN A 64 14.00 9.52 13.75
CA GLN A 64 13.23 9.00 12.62
C GLN A 64 14.18 8.30 11.64
N PHE A 65 13.69 7.27 10.96
CA PHE A 65 14.42 6.60 9.90
C PHE A 65 14.03 7.19 8.55
N GLU A 66 14.98 7.82 7.87
CA GLU A 66 14.79 8.36 6.52
C GLU A 66 15.00 7.25 5.49
N VAL A 67 13.93 6.89 4.80
CA VAL A 67 13.88 5.80 3.82
C VAL A 67 14.34 6.33 2.47
N MET A 68 15.38 5.69 1.92
CA MET A 68 15.93 5.96 0.59
C MET A 68 15.49 4.90 -0.42
N GLU A 69 15.46 3.63 -0.01
CA GLU A 69 14.96 2.51 -0.81
C GLU A 69 13.99 1.67 0.01
N TYR A 70 13.02 1.06 -0.66
CA TYR A 70 12.08 0.16 0.01
C TYR A 70 11.50 -0.91 -0.90
N THR A 71 11.12 -2.02 -0.30
CA THR A 71 10.23 -3.03 -0.90
C THR A 71 9.00 -3.22 -0.02
N VAL A 72 7.90 -3.65 -0.63
CA VAL A 72 6.61 -3.84 0.05
C VAL A 72 6.09 -5.24 -0.27
N ALA A 73 5.63 -5.94 0.76
CA ALA A 73 4.92 -7.19 0.65
C ALA A 73 3.55 -7.10 1.32
N LEU A 74 2.57 -7.82 0.76
CA LEU A 74 1.29 -8.03 1.44
C LEU A 74 1.51 -8.73 2.78
N PRO A 75 0.64 -8.48 3.78
CA PRO A 75 0.71 -9.23 5.01
C PRO A 75 0.46 -10.71 4.77
N SER A 76 1.25 -11.54 5.44
CA SER A 76 1.12 -13.01 5.41
C SER A 76 0.60 -13.59 6.73
N ASP A 77 0.45 -12.77 7.77
CA ASP A 77 -0.07 -13.17 9.06
C ASP A 77 -1.44 -12.53 9.37
N VAL A 78 -2.18 -13.15 10.28
CA VAL A 78 -3.55 -12.75 10.65
C VAL A 78 -3.61 -11.29 11.14
N VAL A 79 -2.62 -10.84 11.89
CA VAL A 79 -2.59 -9.49 12.49
C VAL A 79 -2.41 -8.46 11.39
N GLY A 80 -1.45 -8.66 10.49
CA GLY A 80 -1.20 -7.81 9.34
C GLY A 80 -2.38 -7.78 8.38
N ILE A 81 -2.99 -8.93 8.10
CA ILE A 81 -4.17 -9.02 7.22
C ILE A 81 -5.34 -8.24 7.84
N GLN A 82 -5.61 -8.40 9.13
CA GLN A 82 -6.67 -7.65 9.80
C GLN A 82 -6.41 -6.14 9.72
N LYS A 83 -5.18 -5.70 10.03
CA LYS A 83 -4.74 -4.30 9.93
C LYS A 83 -4.91 -3.74 8.52
N TYR A 84 -4.61 -4.56 7.51
CA TYR A 84 -4.77 -4.19 6.12
C TYR A 84 -6.24 -4.00 5.75
N LEU A 85 -7.14 -4.88 6.19
CA LEU A 85 -8.58 -4.74 5.95
C LEU A 85 -9.18 -3.53 6.68
N GLU A 86 -8.71 -3.20 7.89
CA GLU A 86 -9.19 -2.05 8.67
C GLU A 86 -8.46 -0.73 8.37
N SER A 87 -7.51 -0.73 7.44
CA SER A 87 -6.67 0.43 7.06
C SER A 87 -7.45 1.68 6.61
N GLY A 88 -8.76 1.57 6.45
CA GLY A 88 -9.62 2.60 5.87
C GLY A 88 -9.62 2.58 4.34
N LEU A 89 -8.85 1.69 3.72
CA LEU A 89 -8.83 1.49 2.27
C LEU A 89 -10.22 1.06 1.76
N VAL A 90 -10.92 0.19 2.50
CA VAL A 90 -12.23 -0.32 2.12
C VAL A 90 -13.33 0.39 2.91
N LYS A 91 -14.13 1.21 2.21
CA LYS A 91 -15.26 1.89 2.83
C LYS A 91 -16.27 0.87 3.37
N GLY A 92 -16.48 0.91 4.69
CA GLY A 92 -17.46 0.05 5.38
C GLY A 92 -16.90 -1.24 5.96
N ILE A 93 -15.59 -1.53 5.79
CA ILE A 93 -14.89 -2.60 6.50
C ILE A 93 -14.04 -1.96 7.60
N GLY A 94 -14.65 -1.78 8.77
CA GLY A 94 -13.92 -1.41 9.98
C GLY A 94 -13.47 -2.65 10.76
N GLN A 95 -12.82 -2.42 11.91
CA GLN A 95 -12.29 -3.44 12.82
C GLN A 95 -13.21 -4.66 12.99
N ARG A 96 -14.50 -4.45 13.24
CA ARG A 96 -15.47 -5.55 13.46
C ARG A 96 -15.62 -6.49 12.25
N TYR A 97 -15.63 -5.94 11.03
CA TYR A 97 -15.76 -6.77 9.82
C TYR A 97 -14.42 -7.37 9.42
N ALA A 98 -13.33 -6.62 9.55
CA ALA A 98 -11.98 -7.13 9.35
C ALA A 98 -11.74 -8.35 10.25
N GLN A 99 -12.03 -8.24 11.55
CA GLN A 99 -11.95 -9.32 12.52
C GLN A 99 -12.74 -10.56 12.09
N LYS A 100 -14.02 -10.40 11.71
CA LYS A 100 -14.84 -11.54 11.25
C LYS A 100 -14.29 -12.25 10.03
N ILE A 101 -13.76 -11.49 9.06
CA ILE A 101 -13.18 -12.05 7.85
C ILE A 101 -11.94 -12.88 8.20
N VAL A 102 -11.04 -12.33 9.02
CA VAL A 102 -9.82 -13.05 9.41
C VAL A 102 -10.08 -14.18 10.41
N GLU A 103 -11.12 -14.10 11.24
CA GLU A 103 -11.54 -15.22 12.11
C GLU A 103 -12.02 -16.42 11.27
N HIS A 104 -12.65 -16.15 10.11
CA HIS A 104 -13.16 -17.18 9.23
C HIS A 104 -12.10 -17.77 8.30
N PHE A 105 -11.24 -16.94 7.69
CA PHE A 105 -10.25 -17.38 6.69
C PHE A 105 -8.79 -17.39 7.19
N GLY A 106 -8.48 -16.78 8.33
CA GLY A 106 -7.13 -16.70 8.86
C GLY A 106 -6.13 -16.09 7.87
N ALA A 107 -4.96 -16.73 7.76
CA ALA A 107 -3.89 -16.32 6.85
C ALA A 107 -4.27 -16.46 5.35
N GLU A 108 -5.32 -17.22 5.02
CA GLU A 108 -5.78 -17.43 3.65
C GLU A 108 -6.68 -16.30 3.15
N THR A 109 -7.04 -15.33 4.00
CA THR A 109 -7.96 -14.24 3.66
C THR A 109 -7.63 -13.55 2.33
N LEU A 110 -6.37 -13.17 2.12
CA LEU A 110 -5.99 -12.47 0.89
C LEU A 110 -6.05 -13.37 -0.35
N GLN A 111 -5.79 -14.68 -0.18
CA GLN A 111 -5.95 -15.66 -1.24
C GLN A 111 -7.42 -15.81 -1.62
N VAL A 112 -8.31 -15.85 -0.63
CA VAL A 112 -9.77 -15.89 -0.85
C VAL A 112 -10.25 -14.67 -1.62
N LEU A 113 -9.74 -13.46 -1.29
CA LEU A 113 -10.06 -12.25 -2.04
C LEU A 113 -9.64 -12.32 -3.53
N ASP A 114 -8.57 -13.05 -3.83
CA ASP A 114 -8.00 -13.12 -5.18
C ASP A 114 -8.56 -14.27 -6.02
N GLN A 115 -8.76 -15.45 -5.40
CA GLN A 115 -9.03 -16.70 -6.11
C GLN A 115 -10.46 -17.20 -5.90
N GLU A 116 -11.05 -16.98 -4.71
CA GLU A 116 -12.34 -17.53 -4.33
C GLU A 116 -13.27 -16.48 -3.70
N PRO A 117 -13.48 -15.30 -4.32
CA PRO A 117 -14.15 -14.16 -3.67
C PRO A 117 -15.60 -14.47 -3.28
N GLY A 118 -16.24 -15.45 -3.93
CA GLY A 118 -17.59 -15.92 -3.57
C GLY A 118 -17.69 -16.46 -2.14
N ARG A 119 -16.58 -16.97 -1.58
CA ARG A 119 -16.53 -17.49 -0.21
C ARG A 119 -16.75 -16.41 0.84
N LEU A 120 -16.55 -15.12 0.51
CA LEU A 120 -16.88 -14.02 1.43
C LEU A 120 -18.34 -14.05 1.92
N ALA A 121 -19.26 -14.68 1.17
CA ALA A 121 -20.64 -14.89 1.58
C ALA A 121 -20.79 -15.86 2.78
N GLU A 122 -19.77 -16.69 3.08
CA GLU A 122 -19.72 -17.56 4.25
C GLU A 122 -19.56 -16.75 5.56
N VAL A 123 -19.01 -15.54 5.48
CA VAL A 123 -18.73 -14.71 6.67
C VAL A 123 -20.01 -14.13 7.23
N GLN A 124 -20.41 -14.58 8.42
CA GLN A 124 -21.68 -14.19 9.03
C GLN A 124 -21.81 -12.67 9.23
N GLY A 125 -22.84 -12.09 8.61
CA GLY A 125 -23.17 -10.67 8.70
C GLY A 125 -22.41 -9.77 7.72
N LEU A 126 -21.57 -10.33 6.84
CA LEU A 126 -20.96 -9.61 5.73
C LEU A 126 -21.93 -9.54 4.55
N GLY A 127 -22.76 -8.50 4.51
CA GLY A 127 -23.75 -8.33 3.44
C GLY A 127 -23.14 -8.00 2.08
N LYS A 128 -23.85 -8.35 1.00
CA LYS A 128 -23.42 -8.19 -0.41
C LYS A 128 -22.77 -6.84 -0.73
N LYS A 129 -23.37 -5.72 -0.33
CA LYS A 129 -22.80 -4.37 -0.56
C LYS A 129 -21.38 -4.19 -0.01
N ARG A 130 -21.06 -4.83 1.12
CA ARG A 130 -19.72 -4.77 1.72
C ARG A 130 -18.74 -5.68 0.99
N ILE A 131 -19.21 -6.86 0.57
CA ILE A 131 -18.45 -7.79 -0.26
C ILE A 131 -18.05 -7.09 -1.56
N ASP A 132 -19.02 -6.52 -2.27
CA ASP A 132 -18.78 -5.82 -3.55
C ASP A 132 -17.76 -4.67 -3.37
N SER A 133 -17.94 -3.84 -2.33
CA SER A 133 -17.01 -2.74 -2.00
C SER A 133 -15.59 -3.24 -1.66
N LEU A 134 -15.49 -4.36 -0.91
CA LEU A 134 -14.21 -4.98 -0.57
C LEU A 134 -13.49 -5.50 -1.80
N LEU A 135 -14.21 -6.18 -2.70
CA LEU A 135 -13.63 -6.74 -3.91
C LEU A 135 -13.21 -5.65 -4.90
N GLU A 136 -14.04 -4.62 -5.11
CA GLU A 136 -13.70 -3.48 -5.96
C GLU A 136 -12.41 -2.79 -5.46
N CYS A 137 -12.35 -2.55 -4.15
CA CYS A 137 -11.20 -1.89 -3.55
C CYS A 137 -9.94 -2.76 -3.58
N TRP A 138 -10.09 -4.07 -3.35
CA TRP A 138 -9.00 -5.04 -3.45
C TRP A 138 -8.39 -5.07 -4.87
N GLN A 139 -9.23 -5.16 -5.90
CA GLN A 139 -8.78 -5.17 -7.29
C GLN A 139 -8.08 -3.86 -7.66
N LYS A 140 -8.67 -2.73 -7.28
CA LYS A 140 -8.06 -1.40 -7.47
C LYS A 140 -6.68 -1.29 -6.83
N GLN A 141 -6.52 -1.78 -5.60
CA GLN A 141 -5.24 -1.70 -4.91
C GLN A 141 -4.19 -2.61 -5.54
N LYS A 142 -4.59 -3.80 -6.02
CA LYS A 142 -3.72 -4.71 -6.77
C LYS A 142 -3.21 -4.03 -8.05
N ALA A 143 -4.10 -3.43 -8.82
CA ALA A 143 -3.73 -2.75 -10.06
C ALA A 143 -2.82 -1.52 -9.82
N ILE A 144 -3.08 -0.71 -8.78
CA ILE A 144 -2.17 0.39 -8.38
C ILE A 144 -0.79 -0.17 -8.02
N ARG A 145 -0.71 -1.31 -7.33
CA ARG A 145 0.57 -1.95 -6.99
C ARG A 145 1.30 -2.43 -8.24
N ASP A 146 0.61 -3.02 -9.20
CA ASP A 146 1.21 -3.48 -10.45
C ASP A 146 1.79 -2.30 -11.25
N VAL A 147 1.08 -1.17 -11.29
CA VAL A 147 1.60 0.08 -11.85
C VAL A 147 2.87 0.53 -11.10
N MET A 148 2.87 0.52 -9.76
CA MET A 148 4.06 0.88 -8.98
C MET A 148 5.27 0.00 -9.28
N ILE A 149 5.08 -1.32 -9.36
CA ILE A 149 6.14 -2.28 -9.69
C ILE A 149 6.66 -2.01 -11.11
N PHE A 150 5.76 -1.76 -12.05
CA PHE A 150 6.09 -1.43 -13.42
C PHE A 150 6.95 -0.15 -13.50
N LEU A 151 6.53 0.93 -12.85
CA LEU A 151 7.26 2.21 -12.83
C LEU A 151 8.67 2.04 -12.25
N ARG A 152 8.82 1.32 -11.13
CA ARG A 152 10.14 1.03 -10.53
C ARG A 152 11.06 0.29 -11.49
N THR A 153 10.53 -0.71 -12.19
CA THR A 153 11.29 -1.51 -13.17
C THR A 153 11.80 -0.65 -14.33
N HIS A 154 11.16 0.49 -14.60
CA HIS A 154 11.52 1.44 -15.66
C HIS A 154 12.18 2.73 -15.11
N GLY A 155 12.61 2.75 -13.85
CA GLY A 155 13.30 3.90 -13.25
C GLY A 155 12.41 5.13 -13.00
N VAL A 156 11.09 4.96 -13.02
CA VAL A 156 10.12 6.04 -12.75
C VAL A 156 9.65 5.97 -11.30
N THR A 157 9.51 7.14 -10.67
CA THR A 157 9.03 7.21 -9.28
C THR A 157 7.60 6.66 -9.14
N PRO A 158 7.32 5.81 -8.14
CA PRO A 158 5.98 5.27 -7.90
C PRO A 158 4.98 6.33 -7.39
N ALA A 159 5.44 7.56 -7.08
CA ALA A 159 4.62 8.65 -6.55
C ALA A 159 3.39 8.95 -7.41
N TYR A 160 3.49 8.69 -8.72
CA TYR A 160 2.42 8.96 -9.67
C TYR A 160 1.48 7.77 -9.91
N ALA A 161 1.74 6.59 -9.34
CA ALA A 161 0.97 5.39 -9.65
C ALA A 161 -0.53 5.55 -9.41
N GLN A 162 -0.93 6.23 -8.32
CA GLN A 162 -2.34 6.52 -8.07
C GLN A 162 -2.96 7.45 -9.12
N LYS A 163 -2.20 8.45 -9.59
CA LYS A 163 -2.68 9.39 -10.62
C LYS A 163 -2.81 8.68 -11.97
N ILE A 164 -1.82 7.86 -12.32
CA ILE A 164 -1.83 7.05 -13.54
C ILE A 164 -3.03 6.09 -13.51
N TYR A 165 -3.25 5.38 -12.40
CA TYR A 165 -4.40 4.51 -12.24
C TYR A 165 -5.73 5.26 -12.33
N LYS A 166 -5.80 6.47 -11.77
CA LYS A 166 -7.00 7.31 -11.90
C LYS A 166 -7.29 7.72 -13.36
N THR A 167 -6.26 7.90 -14.17
CA THR A 167 -6.39 8.30 -15.59
C THR A 167 -6.77 7.11 -16.49
N TYR A 168 -6.15 5.94 -16.29
CA TYR A 168 -6.27 4.81 -17.24
C TYR A 168 -6.97 3.56 -16.67
N GLY A 169 -7.25 3.51 -15.37
CA GLY A 169 -7.81 2.34 -14.71
C GLY A 169 -6.98 1.08 -14.93
N ASP A 170 -7.62 -0.03 -15.26
CA ASP A 170 -6.97 -1.33 -15.50
C ASP A 170 -5.99 -1.30 -16.69
N GLN A 171 -6.18 -0.37 -17.64
CA GLN A 171 -5.28 -0.20 -18.78
C GLN A 171 -3.97 0.51 -18.43
N SER A 172 -3.76 0.91 -17.17
CA SER A 172 -2.59 1.68 -16.76
C SER A 172 -1.28 1.01 -17.14
N VAL A 173 -1.11 -0.28 -16.83
CA VAL A 173 0.14 -1.00 -17.12
C VAL A 173 0.37 -1.10 -18.63
N GLU A 174 -0.67 -1.42 -19.40
CA GLU A 174 -0.60 -1.49 -20.86
C GLU A 174 -0.24 -0.14 -21.48
N LYS A 175 -0.92 0.94 -21.06
CA LYS A 175 -0.67 2.30 -21.56
C LYS A 175 0.74 2.78 -21.23
N VAL A 176 1.24 2.49 -20.03
CA VAL A 176 2.63 2.85 -19.69
C VAL A 176 3.62 2.02 -20.52
N LYS A 177 3.34 0.74 -20.80
CA LYS A 177 4.18 -0.09 -21.68
C LYS A 177 4.20 0.39 -23.13
N GLU A 178 3.03 0.71 -23.68
CA GLU A 178 2.88 1.17 -25.07
C GLU A 178 3.62 2.48 -25.32
N ASN A 179 3.44 3.45 -24.42
CA ASN A 179 4.06 4.76 -24.57
C ASN A 179 4.22 5.46 -23.21
N PRO A 180 5.36 5.29 -22.51
CA PRO A 180 5.62 5.94 -21.23
C PRO A 180 5.51 7.47 -21.32
N TYR A 181 5.90 8.08 -22.44
CA TYR A 181 5.83 9.53 -22.64
C TYR A 181 4.41 10.08 -22.70
N GLN A 182 3.41 9.24 -23.01
CA GLN A 182 2.00 9.63 -22.95
C GLN A 182 1.59 10.04 -21.53
N LEU A 183 2.23 9.47 -20.51
CA LEU A 183 2.00 9.88 -19.11
C LEU A 183 2.27 11.38 -18.88
N ALA A 184 3.24 11.96 -19.59
CA ALA A 184 3.56 13.39 -19.44
C ALA A 184 2.46 14.31 -19.97
N ARG A 185 1.66 13.82 -20.93
CA ARG A 185 0.53 14.56 -21.52
C ARG A 185 -0.73 14.37 -20.70
N ASP A 186 -1.00 13.12 -20.31
CA ASP A 186 -2.31 12.72 -19.80
C ASP A 186 -2.39 12.77 -18.25
N VAL A 187 -1.24 12.85 -17.57
CA VAL A 187 -1.16 12.89 -16.11
C VAL A 187 -0.42 14.13 -15.65
N PHE A 188 -1.18 15.07 -15.08
CA PHE A 188 -0.65 16.35 -14.60
C PHE A 188 0.48 16.17 -13.58
N GLY A 189 1.61 16.83 -13.85
CA GLY A 189 2.78 16.85 -12.97
C GLY A 189 3.76 15.69 -13.17
N ILE A 190 3.55 14.81 -14.16
CA ILE A 190 4.57 13.86 -14.62
C ILE A 190 5.45 14.56 -15.65
N GLY A 191 6.71 14.82 -15.29
CA GLY A 191 7.74 15.26 -16.22
C GLY A 191 8.79 14.17 -16.39
N PHE A 192 9.12 13.83 -17.63
CA PHE A 192 10.30 13.02 -17.92
C PHE A 192 11.49 13.95 -18.03
N LYS A 193 12.60 13.62 -17.35
CA LYS A 193 13.88 14.23 -17.73
C LYS A 193 14.20 13.72 -19.13
N LEU A 194 14.23 14.62 -20.11
CA LEU A 194 14.88 14.36 -21.40
C LEU A 194 16.35 14.09 -21.08
N ALA A 195 16.84 12.92 -21.45
CA ALA A 195 18.26 12.58 -21.41
C ALA A 195 19.01 13.34 -22.50
#